data_AF-A0A514LF39-F1
#
_entry.id   AF-A0A514LF39-F1
#
_cell.length_a   1.000
_cell.length_b   1.000
_cell.length_c   1.000
_cell.angle_alpha   90.00
_cell.angle_beta   90.00
_cell.angle_gamma   90.00
#
_symmetry.space_group_name_H-M   'P 1'
#
loop_
_entity.id
_entity.type
_entity.pdbx_description
1 polymer ?
#
loop_
_entity_poly.entity_id
_entity_poly.type
_entity_poly.pdbx_seq_one_letter_code
_entity_poly.pdbx_strand_id
1 'polypeptide(L)'
;MKDETLYDAFDHWEELSSTKEQRVAYEERSKELIDQEAAEREYELREQELELRKKELELRKKEAEERGEERGEKKANEATARRLLAMGIDVETVAKGANLDVKRIIEIQQEMQ
;
A
#
# COMPACT_ATOMS: atom_id res chain seq x y z
N MET A 1 -3.59 -23.16 30.76
CA MET A 1 -4.10 -23.69 32.04
C MET A 1 -4.16 -22.50 32.98
N LYS A 2 -5.33 -21.85 33.09
CA LYS A 2 -5.56 -20.77 34.06
C LYS A 2 -6.15 -21.46 35.27
N ASP A 3 -5.29 -21.90 36.17
CA ASP A 3 -5.74 -22.50 37.41
C ASP A 3 -5.98 -21.36 38.39
N GLU A 4 -7.24 -20.96 38.55
CA GLU A 4 -7.65 -19.88 39.45
C GLU A 4 -7.18 -20.16 40.88
N THR A 5 -7.10 -21.43 41.29
CA THR A 5 -6.59 -21.82 42.61
C THR A 5 -5.10 -21.54 42.79
N LEU A 6 -4.33 -21.54 41.70
CA LEU A 6 -2.91 -21.21 41.73
C LEU A 6 -2.69 -19.70 41.88
N TYR A 7 -3.49 -18.90 41.17
CA TYR A 7 -3.48 -17.44 41.31
C TYR A 7 -3.86 -17.01 42.72
N ASP A 8 -4.96 -17.54 43.25
CA ASP A 8 -5.43 -17.23 44.61
C ASP A 8 -4.38 -17.59 45.69
N ALA A 9 -3.69 -18.71 45.51
CA ALA A 9 -2.65 -19.16 46.44
C ALA A 9 -1.39 -18.26 46.38
N PHE A 10 -1.02 -17.79 45.19
CA PHE A 10 0.09 -16.84 45.03
C PHE A 10 -0.25 -15.48 45.63
N ASP A 11 -1.45 -14.97 45.39
CA ASP A 11 -1.92 -13.69 45.95
C ASP A 11 -1.96 -13.75 47.48
N HIS A 12 -2.50 -14.84 48.06
CA HIS A 12 -2.49 -15.04 49.51
C HIS A 12 -1.07 -15.12 50.08
N TRP A 13 -0.16 -15.82 49.38
CA TRP A 13 1.23 -15.94 49.83
C TRP A 13 1.94 -14.59 49.74
N GLU A 14 1.73 -13.82 48.69
CA GLU A 14 2.26 -12.46 48.55
C GLU A 14 1.70 -11.53 49.65
N GLU A 15 0.41 -11.62 49.95
CA GLU A 15 -0.22 -10.83 51.01
C GLU A 15 0.38 -11.11 52.40
N LEU A 16 0.64 -12.39 52.70
CA LEU A 16 1.20 -12.86 53.96
C LEU A 16 2.72 -12.65 54.09
N SER A 17 3.46 -12.63 52.98
CA SER A 17 4.93 -12.61 52.98
C SER A 17 5.55 -11.24 52.73
N SER A 18 4.75 -10.23 52.37
CA SER A 18 5.22 -8.88 52.05
C SER A 18 4.54 -7.80 52.89
N THR A 19 5.25 -6.70 53.11
CA THR A 19 4.65 -5.47 53.64
C THR A 19 3.90 -4.72 52.54
N LYS A 20 2.97 -3.84 52.93
CA LYS A 20 2.19 -3.02 51.98
C LYS A 20 3.11 -2.21 51.07
N GLU A 21 4.18 -1.65 51.63
CA GLU A 21 5.17 -0.85 50.89
C GLU A 21 5.92 -1.70 49.86
N GLN A 22 6.24 -2.96 50.18
CA GLN A 22 6.90 -3.88 49.25
C GLN A 22 5.98 -4.29 48.09
N ARG A 23 4.68 -4.49 48.34
CA ARG A 23 3.69 -4.77 47.29
C ARG A 23 3.54 -3.61 46.33
N VAL A 24 3.33 -2.41 46.87
CA VAL A 24 3.21 -1.18 46.06
C VAL A 24 4.46 -1.00 45.19
N ALA A 25 5.66 -1.17 45.75
CA ALA A 25 6.89 -1.05 44.97
C ALA A 25 7.03 -2.14 43.90
N TYR A 26 6.51 -3.35 44.13
CA TYR A 26 6.49 -4.42 43.13
C TYR A 26 5.49 -4.14 42.00
N GLU A 27 4.27 -3.72 42.34
CA GLU A 27 3.24 -3.33 41.39
C GLU A 27 3.69 -2.14 40.53
N GLU A 28 4.35 -1.14 41.11
CA GLU A 28 4.91 0.01 40.38
C GLU A 28 5.95 -0.46 39.35
N ARG A 29 6.90 -1.32 39.74
CA ARG A 29 7.90 -1.88 38.80
C ARG A 29 7.27 -2.74 37.72
N SER A 30 6.28 -3.55 38.08
CA SER A 30 5.55 -4.40 37.14
C SER A 30 4.82 -3.54 36.10
N LYS A 31 4.16 -2.47 36.56
CA LYS A 31 3.49 -1.50 35.69
C LYS A 31 4.49 -0.81 34.76
N GLU A 32 5.62 -0.33 35.28
CA GLU A 32 6.66 0.30 34.45
C GLU A 32 7.15 -0.64 33.33
N LEU A 33 7.36 -1.91 33.64
CA LEU A 33 7.77 -2.92 32.66
C LEU A 33 6.70 -3.12 31.58
N ILE A 34 5.42 -3.21 31.98
CA ILE A 34 4.29 -3.37 31.05
C ILE A 34 4.14 -2.13 30.17
N ASP A 35 4.27 -0.93 30.74
CA ASP A 35 4.16 0.32 30.01
C ASP A 35 5.31 0.46 28.99
N GLN A 36 6.53 0.03 29.34
CA GLN A 36 7.67 -0.02 28.42
C GLN A 36 7.44 -1.02 27.29
N GLU A 37 7.02 -2.25 27.60
CA GLU A 37 6.75 -3.28 26.59
C GLU A 37 5.60 -2.85 25.66
N ALA A 38 4.57 -2.20 26.20
CA ALA A 38 3.50 -1.63 25.40
C ALA A 38 4.00 -0.54 24.45
N ALA A 39 4.86 0.36 24.93
CA ALA A 39 5.45 1.41 24.10
C ALA A 39 6.34 0.85 22.97
N GLU A 40 7.13 -0.19 23.24
CA GLU A 40 7.93 -0.88 22.23
C GLU A 40 7.04 -1.54 21.17
N ARG A 41 6.01 -2.28 21.58
CA ARG A 41 5.07 -2.89 20.63
C ARG A 41 4.32 -1.86 19.78
N GLU A 42 3.90 -0.74 20.37
CA GLU A 42 3.25 0.35 19.62
C GLU A 42 4.20 0.96 18.57
N TYR A 43 5.48 1.11 18.92
CA TYR A 43 6.49 1.58 18.00
C TYR A 43 6.69 0.61 16.83
N GLU A 44 6.85 -0.68 17.11
CA GLU A 44 6.98 -1.72 16.08
C GLU A 44 5.76 -1.77 15.15
N LEU A 45 4.55 -1.69 15.71
CA LEU A 45 3.31 -1.67 14.91
C LEU A 45 3.25 -0.46 14.00
N ARG A 46 3.67 0.72 14.48
CA ARG A 46 3.76 1.93 13.65
C ARG A 46 4.76 1.76 12.51
N GLU A 47 5.92 1.18 12.76
CA GLU A 47 6.91 0.96 11.71
C GLU A 47 6.37 0.00 10.64
N GLN A 48 5.71 -1.08 11.04
CA GLN A 48 5.07 -2.02 10.12
C GLN A 48 3.96 -1.35 9.30
N GLU A 49 3.10 -0.55 9.93
CA GLU A 49 2.03 0.18 9.23
C GLU A 49 2.61 1.17 8.20
N LEU A 50 3.67 1.89 8.57
CA LEU A 50 4.36 2.81 7.66
C LEU A 50 5.01 2.07 6.49
N GLU A 51 5.61 0.91 6.72
CA GLU A 51 6.20 0.10 5.66
C GLU A 51 5.14 -0.42 4.68
N LEU A 52 4.03 -0.95 5.21
CA LEU A 52 2.89 -1.39 4.39
C LEU A 52 2.33 -0.25 3.55
N ARG A 53 2.14 0.93 4.16
CA ARG A 53 1.65 2.12 3.47
C ARG A 53 2.60 2.60 2.38
N LYS A 54 3.92 2.54 2.62
CA LYS A 54 4.93 2.85 1.58
C LYS A 54 4.81 1.90 0.39
N LYS A 55 4.74 0.59 0.64
CA LYS A 55 4.57 -0.43 -0.41
C LYS A 55 3.30 -0.22 -1.22
N GLU A 56 2.18 0.10 -0.55
CA GLU A 56 0.92 0.39 -1.24
C GLU A 56 1.03 1.64 -2.13
N LEU A 57 1.66 2.70 -1.63
CA LEU A 57 1.87 3.92 -2.40
C LEU A 57 2.77 3.69 -3.62
N GLU A 58 3.84 2.90 -3.47
CA GLU A 58 4.72 2.53 -4.59
C GLU A 58 3.98 1.73 -5.66
N LEU A 59 3.16 0.75 -5.26
CA LEU A 59 2.35 -0.03 -6.19
C LEU A 59 1.38 0.88 -6.95
N ARG A 60 0.64 1.73 -6.24
CA ARG A 60 -0.31 2.68 -6.86
C ARG A 60 0.40 3.65 -7.81
N LYS A 61 1.59 4.12 -7.46
CA LYS A 61 2.40 4.99 -8.31
C LYS A 61 2.79 4.27 -9.59
N LYS A 62 3.28 3.02 -9.49
CA LYS A 62 3.66 2.21 -10.64
C LYS A 62 2.48 1.95 -11.57
N GLU A 63 1.32 1.58 -11.04
CA GLU A 63 0.11 1.39 -11.83
C GLU A 63 -0.39 2.69 -12.49
N ALA A 64 -0.20 3.84 -11.84
CA ALA A 64 -0.56 5.13 -12.40
C ALA A 64 0.39 5.55 -13.53
N GLU A 65 1.68 5.27 -13.37
CA GLU A 65 2.71 5.50 -14.39
C GLU A 65 2.47 4.63 -15.62
N GLU A 66 2.28 3.32 -15.46
CA GLU A 66 1.99 2.39 -16.55
C GLU A 66 0.71 2.78 -17.31
N ARG A 67 -0.38 3.09 -16.60
CA ARG A 67 -1.61 3.60 -17.23
C ARG A 67 -1.41 4.94 -17.92
N GLY A 68 -0.53 5.78 -17.38
CA GLY A 68 -0.17 7.07 -17.96
C GLY A 68 0.59 6.89 -19.28
N GLU A 69 1.58 6.00 -19.29
CA GLU A 69 2.37 5.64 -20.47
C GLU A 69 1.49 5.02 -21.56
N GLU A 70 0.65 4.02 -21.23
CA GLU A 70 -0.24 3.39 -22.22
C GLU A 70 -1.21 4.40 -22.85
N ARG A 71 -1.79 5.29 -22.03
CA ARG A 71 -2.66 6.37 -22.53
C ARG A 71 -1.88 7.38 -23.37
N GLY A 72 -0.65 7.69 -22.98
CA GLY A 72 0.24 8.59 -23.71
C GLY A 72 0.61 8.02 -25.09
N GLU A 73 1.01 6.76 -25.13
CA GLU A 73 1.35 6.03 -26.35
C GLU A 73 0.15 5.96 -27.30
N LYS A 74 -1.04 5.56 -26.82
CA LYS A 74 -2.26 5.56 -27.64
C LYS A 74 -2.55 6.93 -28.23
N LYS A 75 -2.48 8.00 -27.42
CA LYS A 75 -2.70 9.37 -27.92
C LYS A 75 -1.65 9.80 -28.94
N ALA A 76 -0.38 9.44 -28.72
CA ALA A 76 0.72 9.75 -29.64
C ALA A 76 0.57 9.00 -30.97
N ASN A 77 0.18 7.73 -30.92
CA ASN A 77 -0.10 6.88 -32.08
C ASN A 77 -1.27 7.44 -32.89
N GLU A 78 -2.39 7.79 -32.23
CA GLU A 78 -3.52 8.41 -32.89
C GLU A 78 -3.19 9.79 -33.48
N ALA A 79 -2.43 10.62 -32.78
CA ALA A 79 -1.98 11.92 -33.31
C ALA A 79 -1.05 11.75 -34.52
N THR A 80 -0.25 10.69 -34.54
CA THR A 80 0.60 10.33 -35.68
C THR A 80 -0.26 9.86 -36.85
N ALA A 81 -1.24 8.98 -36.61
CA ALA A 81 -2.21 8.56 -37.62
C ALA A 81 -2.95 9.75 -38.26
N ARG A 82 -3.49 10.67 -37.44
CA ARG A 82 -4.16 11.89 -37.94
C ARG A 82 -3.25 12.73 -38.84
N ARG A 83 -1.98 12.92 -38.45
CA ARG A 83 -1.00 13.66 -39.26
C ARG A 83 -0.71 12.97 -40.60
N LEU A 84 -0.52 11.65 -40.59
CA LEU A 84 -0.21 10.89 -41.81
C LEU A 84 -1.42 10.83 -42.77
N LEU A 85 -2.64 10.66 -42.24
CA LEU A 85 -3.87 10.71 -43.03
C LEU A 85 -4.08 12.09 -43.66
N ALA A 86 -3.80 13.17 -42.92
CA ALA A 86 -3.87 14.54 -43.43
C ALA A 86 -2.86 14.80 -44.57
N MET A 87 -1.75 14.04 -44.62
CA MET A 87 -0.78 14.07 -45.72
C MET A 87 -1.21 13.21 -46.93
N GLY A 88 -2.38 12.56 -46.87
CA GLY A 88 -2.89 11.71 -47.96
C GLY A 88 -2.20 10.35 -48.08
N ILE A 89 -1.52 9.89 -47.01
CA ILE A 89 -0.90 8.56 -46.97
C ILE A 89 -2.00 7.49 -46.87
N ASP A 90 -1.79 6.36 -47.52
CA ASP A 90 -2.76 5.26 -47.54
C ASP A 90 -2.96 4.62 -46.16
N VAL A 91 -4.19 4.16 -45.93
CA VAL A 91 -4.65 3.62 -44.64
C VAL A 91 -3.78 2.44 -44.16
N GLU A 92 -3.31 1.57 -45.06
CA GLU A 92 -2.51 0.39 -44.68
C GLU A 92 -1.10 0.79 -44.23
N THR A 93 -0.49 1.77 -44.89
CA THR A 93 0.81 2.32 -44.51
C THR A 93 0.72 3.12 -43.21
N VAL A 94 -0.37 3.88 -43.00
CA VAL A 94 -0.61 4.60 -41.73
C VAL A 94 -0.77 3.63 -40.57
N ALA A 95 -1.53 2.54 -40.75
CA ALA A 95 -1.72 1.51 -39.72
C ALA A 95 -0.37 0.94 -39.24
N LYS A 96 0.54 0.63 -40.18
CA LYS A 96 1.90 0.17 -39.87
C LYS A 96 2.73 1.24 -39.17
N GLY A 97 2.70 2.48 -39.66
CA GLY A 97 3.51 3.58 -39.14
C GLY A 97 3.08 4.11 -37.78
N ALA A 98 1.79 4.06 -37.48
CA ALA A 98 1.22 4.49 -36.19
C ALA A 98 1.04 3.33 -35.19
N ASN A 99 1.38 2.10 -35.58
CA ASN A 99 1.15 0.88 -34.79
C ASN A 99 -0.31 0.76 -34.29
N LEU A 100 -1.26 0.99 -35.20
CA LEU A 100 -2.69 0.88 -34.95
C LEU A 100 -3.30 -0.11 -35.93
N ASP A 101 -4.42 -0.72 -35.55
CA ASP A 101 -5.16 -1.56 -36.47
C ASP A 101 -5.85 -0.73 -37.55
N VAL A 102 -6.04 -1.34 -38.73
CA VAL A 102 -6.66 -0.69 -39.88
C VAL A 102 -8.07 -0.18 -39.56
N LYS A 103 -8.85 -0.86 -38.70
CA LYS A 103 -10.20 -0.41 -38.35
C LYS A 103 -10.14 0.89 -37.56
N ARG A 104 -9.22 1.00 -36.59
CA ARG A 104 -9.02 2.23 -35.81
C ARG A 104 -8.55 3.39 -36.69
N ILE A 105 -7.71 3.13 -37.69
CA ILE A 105 -7.32 4.17 -38.67
C ILE A 105 -8.54 4.65 -39.48
N ILE A 106 -9.42 3.75 -39.92
CA ILE A 106 -10.66 4.11 -40.62
C ILE A 106 -11.59 4.95 -39.73
N GLU A 107 -11.75 4.57 -38.47
CA GLU A 107 -12.52 5.35 -37.49
C GLU A 107 -11.94 6.77 -37.34
N ILE A 108 -10.62 6.90 -37.17
CA ILE A 108 -9.95 8.19 -37.07
C ILE A 108 -10.16 9.02 -38.35
N GLN A 109 -10.10 8.39 -39.52
CA GLN A 109 -10.34 9.06 -40.80
C GLN A 109 -11.77 9.59 -40.91
N GLN A 110 -12.76 8.84 -40.38
CA GLN A 110 -14.16 9.27 -40.32
C GLN A 110 -14.37 10.40 -39.29
N GLU A 111 -13.67 10.37 -38.15
CA GLU A 111 -13.70 11.43 -37.13
C GLU A 111 -13.12 12.77 -37.65
N MET A 112 -12.30 12.74 -38.70
CA MET A 112 -11.65 13.92 -39.29
C MET A 112 -12.48 14.62 -40.39
N GLN A 113 -13.54 13.98 -40.88
CA GLN A 113 -14.44 14.51 -41.93
C GLN A 113 -15.55 15.37 -41.32
#